data_AF-A0A5A7T4G7-F1
#
_entry.id   AF-A0A5A7T4G7-F1
#
_cell.length_a   1.000
_cell.length_b   1.000
_cell.length_c   1.000
_cell.angle_alpha   90.00
_cell.angle_beta   90.00
_cell.angle_gamma   90.00
#
_symmetry.space_group_name_H-M   'P 1'
#
loop_
_entity.id
_entity.type
_entity.pdbx_description
1 polymer ?
#
loop_
_entity_poly.entity_id
_entity_poly.type
_entity_poly.pdbx_seq_one_letter_code
_entity_poly.pdbx_strand_id
1 'polypeptide(L)'
;MEKKQLKEMSVQEYLDKYMLSQKIKEAVNAAVRAKTPDPVLFISNHMEKAIPSVITKIEARQILDSRGIPTAEVDLYTNKGVFHASVPSGDPTGMHEAAELRDGD
;
A
#
# COMPACT_ATOMS: atom_id res chain seq x y z
N MET A 1 -21.21 8.94 -13.13
CA MET A 1 -21.56 8.02 -14.24
C MET A 1 -21.26 6.56 -13.86
N GLU A 2 -20.07 6.26 -13.35
CA GLU A 2 -19.65 4.90 -12.97
C GLU A 2 -20.56 4.18 -11.94
N LYS A 3 -20.98 4.85 -10.87
CA LYS A 3 -21.91 4.26 -9.87
C LYS A 3 -23.29 3.91 -10.43
N LYS A 4 -23.74 4.63 -11.46
CA LYS A 4 -25.01 4.34 -12.14
C LYS A 4 -24.88 3.09 -13.00
N GLN A 5 -23.77 3.00 -13.74
CA GLN A 5 -23.43 1.88 -14.60
C GLN A 5 -23.25 0.57 -13.80
N LEU A 6 -22.65 0.62 -12.60
CA LEU A 6 -22.53 -0.55 -11.71
C LEU A 6 -23.89 -1.07 -11.21
N LYS A 7 -24.88 -0.19 -11.06
CA LYS A 7 -26.21 -0.55 -10.54
C LYS A 7 -27.09 -1.24 -11.58
N GLU A 8 -26.75 -1.06 -12.86
CA GLU A 8 -27.49 -1.59 -14.01
C GLU A 8 -26.85 -2.89 -14.56
N MET A 9 -25.64 -3.26 -14.10
CA MET A 9 -24.97 -4.50 -14.50
C MET A 9 -25.69 -5.74 -13.96
N SER A 10 -25.72 -6.80 -14.76
CA SER A 10 -26.13 -8.14 -14.30
C SER A 10 -25.09 -8.72 -13.34
N VAL A 11 -25.52 -9.73 -12.56
CA VAL A 11 -24.64 -10.44 -11.61
C VAL A 11 -23.43 -11.05 -12.33
N GLN A 12 -23.65 -11.70 -13.47
CA GLN A 12 -22.58 -12.38 -14.20
C GLN A 12 -21.54 -11.39 -14.74
N GLU A 13 -21.98 -10.27 -15.32
CA GLU A 13 -21.08 -9.20 -15.78
C GLU A 13 -20.25 -8.62 -14.65
N TYR A 14 -20.82 -8.49 -13.44
CA TYR A 14 -20.09 -8.02 -12.28
C TYR A 14 -19.01 -9.02 -11.84
N LEU A 15 -19.36 -10.31 -11.78
CA LEU A 15 -18.41 -11.37 -11.43
C LEU A 15 -17.24 -11.41 -12.41
N ASP A 16 -17.51 -11.30 -13.70
CA ASP A 16 -16.50 -11.36 -14.76
C ASP A 16 -15.63 -10.11 -14.79
N LYS A 17 -16.23 -8.91 -14.69
CA LYS A 17 -15.50 -7.63 -14.65
C LYS A 17 -14.43 -7.60 -13.55
N TYR A 18 -14.73 -8.15 -12.38
CA TYR A 18 -13.81 -8.15 -11.23
C TYR A 18 -13.05 -9.47 -11.03
N MET A 19 -13.24 -10.44 -11.93
CA MET A 19 -12.70 -11.80 -11.84
C MET A 19 -12.99 -12.45 -10.48
N LEU A 20 -14.17 -12.16 -9.91
CA LEU A 20 -14.47 -12.47 -8.51
C LEU A 20 -14.54 -13.98 -8.28
N SER A 21 -15.13 -14.73 -9.22
CA SER A 21 -15.22 -16.20 -9.17
C SER A 21 -13.83 -16.85 -9.11
N GLN A 22 -12.87 -16.34 -9.90
CA GLN A 22 -11.50 -16.85 -9.90
C GLN A 22 -10.81 -16.57 -8.56
N LYS A 23 -10.89 -15.34 -8.06
CA LYS A 23 -10.27 -14.93 -6.78
C LYS A 23 -10.80 -15.74 -5.60
N ILE A 24 -12.12 -15.98 -5.54
CA ILE A 24 -12.73 -16.80 -4.49
C ILE A 24 -12.24 -18.25 -4.60
N LYS A 25 -12.22 -18.81 -5.82
CA LYS A 25 -11.74 -20.18 -6.06
C LYS A 25 -10.27 -20.35 -5.64
N GLU A 26 -9.42 -19.37 -5.94
CA GLU A 26 -8.02 -19.36 -5.52
C GLU A 26 -7.88 -19.34 -3.99
N ALA A 27 -8.63 -18.47 -3.31
CA ALA A 27 -8.60 -18.37 -1.85
C ALA A 27 -9.06 -19.67 -1.17
N VAL A 28 -10.14 -20.28 -1.66
CA VAL A 28 -10.64 -21.57 -1.16
C VAL A 28 -9.61 -22.68 -1.40
N ASN A 29 -9.04 -22.75 -2.60
CA ASN A 29 -7.99 -23.74 -2.91
C ASN A 29 -6.75 -23.56 -2.01
N ALA A 30 -6.37 -22.33 -1.70
CA ALA A 30 -5.26 -22.03 -0.79
C ALA A 30 -5.57 -22.52 0.63
N ALA A 31 -6.79 -22.31 1.14
CA ALA A 31 -7.21 -22.81 2.45
C ALA A 31 -7.20 -24.35 2.51
N VAL A 32 -7.72 -25.01 1.48
CA VAL A 32 -7.72 -26.48 1.37
C VAL A 32 -6.30 -27.04 1.34
N ARG A 33 -5.40 -26.42 0.55
CA ARG A 33 -3.98 -26.81 0.49
C ARG A 33 -3.27 -26.65 1.83
N ALA A 34 -3.55 -25.55 2.54
CA ALA A 34 -2.98 -25.27 3.85
C ALA A 34 -3.53 -26.18 4.96
N LYS A 35 -4.66 -26.89 4.72
CA LYS A 35 -5.38 -27.70 5.73
C LYS A 35 -5.58 -26.93 7.05
N THR A 36 -5.90 -25.65 6.93
CA THR A 36 -6.06 -24.75 8.08
C THR A 36 -7.22 -25.21 8.97
N PRO A 37 -7.07 -25.17 10.31
CA PRO A 37 -8.16 -25.49 11.23
C PRO A 37 -9.29 -24.46 11.19
N ASP A 38 -9.00 -23.23 10.75
CA ASP A 38 -9.98 -22.18 10.49
C ASP A 38 -9.88 -21.72 9.02
N PRO A 39 -10.72 -22.29 8.12
CA PRO A 39 -10.71 -21.94 6.71
C PRO A 39 -11.30 -20.56 6.43
N VAL A 40 -12.24 -20.08 7.24
CA VAL A 40 -12.92 -18.79 7.00
C VAL A 40 -11.96 -17.64 7.30
N LEU A 41 -11.29 -17.67 8.45
CA LEU A 41 -10.28 -16.68 8.82
C LEU A 41 -9.13 -16.67 7.80
N PHE A 42 -8.68 -17.85 7.35
CA PHE A 42 -7.65 -17.96 6.33
C PHE A 42 -8.07 -17.30 5.01
N ILE A 43 -9.27 -17.59 4.52
CA ILE A 43 -9.79 -17.01 3.28
C ILE A 43 -9.89 -15.49 3.40
N SER A 44 -10.42 -14.98 4.53
CA SER A 44 -10.52 -13.53 4.76
C SER A 44 -9.17 -12.85 4.67
N ASN A 45 -8.16 -13.37 5.40
CA ASN A 45 -6.81 -12.84 5.39
C ASN A 45 -6.13 -12.97 4.02
N HIS A 46 -6.41 -14.06 3.31
CA HIS A 46 -5.90 -14.28 1.95
C HIS A 46 -6.46 -13.23 0.97
N MET A 47 -7.78 -13.01 1.02
CA MET A 47 -8.45 -12.02 0.19
C MET A 47 -7.99 -10.60 0.52
N GLU A 48 -7.80 -10.26 1.79
CA GLU A 48 -7.28 -8.96 2.23
C GLU A 48 -5.88 -8.70 1.65
N LYS A 49 -4.98 -9.69 1.71
CA LYS A 49 -3.62 -9.58 1.15
C LYS A 49 -3.62 -9.40 -0.38
N ALA A 50 -4.59 -10.00 -1.07
CA ALA A 50 -4.73 -9.92 -2.52
C ALA A 50 -5.18 -8.53 -3.01
N ILE A 51 -5.69 -7.66 -2.13
CA ILE A 51 -6.04 -6.28 -2.49
C ILE A 51 -4.73 -5.52 -2.79
N PRO A 52 -4.63 -4.80 -3.92
CA PRO A 52 -3.46 -3.97 -4.20
C PRO A 52 -3.31 -2.87 -3.13
N SER A 53 -2.07 -2.49 -2.83
CA SER A 53 -1.82 -1.32 -2.01
C SER A 53 -2.10 -0.06 -2.82
N VAL A 54 -2.86 0.87 -2.26
CA VAL A 54 -3.09 2.19 -2.82
C VAL A 54 -2.62 3.26 -1.84
N ILE A 55 -1.95 4.30 -2.35
CA ILE A 55 -1.58 5.46 -1.55
C ILE A 55 -2.84 6.28 -1.28
N THR A 56 -3.10 6.55 -0.01
CA THR A 56 -4.27 7.34 0.40
C THR A 56 -3.89 8.72 0.91
N LYS A 57 -2.70 8.85 1.50
CA LYS A 57 -2.18 10.10 2.06
C LYS A 57 -0.66 10.02 2.21
N ILE A 58 0.01 11.17 2.09
CA ILE A 58 1.43 11.34 2.37
C ILE A 58 1.57 12.53 3.32
N GLU A 59 2.29 12.35 4.42
CA GLU A 59 2.63 13.43 5.35
C GLU A 59 4.12 13.46 5.61
N ALA A 60 4.73 14.63 5.42
CA ALA A 60 6.13 14.87 5.72
C ALA A 60 6.26 15.74 6.98
N ARG A 61 7.33 15.54 7.73
CA ARG A 61 7.73 16.37 8.87
C ARG A 61 9.24 16.51 8.93
N GLN A 62 9.69 17.54 9.65
CA GLN A 62 11.09 17.71 10.00
C GLN A 62 11.39 16.94 11.28
N ILE A 63 12.48 16.16 11.25
CA ILE A 63 13.12 15.57 12.42
C ILE A 63 14.58 16.04 12.50
N LEU A 64 15.30 15.64 13.56
CA LEU A 64 16.74 15.83 13.66
C LEU A 64 17.47 14.51 13.42
N ASP A 65 18.55 14.54 12.65
CA ASP A 65 19.44 13.40 12.48
C ASP A 65 20.37 13.20 13.70
N SER A 66 21.31 12.24 13.59
CA SER A 66 22.28 11.96 14.66
C SER A 66 23.28 13.09 14.92
N ARG A 67 23.41 14.08 14.03
CA ARG A 67 24.25 15.26 14.15
C ARG A 67 23.47 16.50 14.60
N GLY A 68 22.16 16.37 14.85
CA GLY A 68 21.28 17.48 15.18
C GLY A 68 20.90 18.35 13.97
N ILE A 69 21.14 17.88 12.74
CA ILE A 69 20.80 18.58 11.51
C ILE A 69 19.35 18.22 11.12
N PRO A 70 18.49 19.21 10.83
CA PRO A 70 17.16 18.97 10.29
C PRO A 70 17.17 18.02 9.08
N THR A 71 16.26 17.04 9.05
CA THR A 71 16.06 16.16 7.89
C THR A 71 14.59 15.77 7.75
N ALA A 72 14.22 15.28 6.56
CA ALA A 72 12.85 14.91 6.22
C ALA A 72 12.51 13.48 6.67
N GLU A 73 11.30 13.34 7.20
CA GLU A 73 10.68 12.07 7.57
C GLU A 73 9.27 12.03 6.99
N VAL A 74 8.87 10.88 6.42
CA VAL A 74 7.61 10.74 5.71
C VAL A 74 6.82 9.54 6.23
N ASP A 75 5.56 9.80 6.58
CA ASP A 75 4.52 8.77 6.78
C ASP A 75 3.72 8.61 5.47
N LEU A 76 3.77 7.40 4.90
CA LEU A 76 2.99 6.94 3.75
C LEU A 76 1.79 6.12 4.25
N TYR A 77 0.59 6.62 4.02
CA TYR A 77 -0.64 5.92 4.37
C TYR A 77 -1.17 5.13 3.19
N THR A 78 -1.57 3.88 3.45
CA THR A 78 -2.20 3.00 2.47
C THR A 78 -3.38 2.27 3.09
N ASN A 79 -4.17 1.58 2.27
CA ASN A 79 -5.15 0.60 2.74
C ASN A 79 -4.54 -0.62 3.45
N LYS A 80 -3.21 -0.76 3.48
CA LYS A 80 -2.47 -1.83 4.18
C LYS A 80 -1.78 -1.37 5.48
N GLY A 81 -1.87 -0.08 5.81
CA GLY A 81 -1.22 0.50 7.00
C GLY A 81 -0.41 1.75 6.69
N VAL A 82 0.38 2.16 7.69
CA VAL A 82 1.27 3.32 7.63
C VAL A 82 2.71 2.83 7.55
N PHE A 83 3.46 3.37 6.59
CA PHE A 83 4.86 3.07 6.37
C PHE A 83 5.66 4.34 6.54
N HIS A 84 6.76 4.24 7.25
CA HIS A 84 7.52 5.41 7.68
C HIS A 84 8.96 5.28 7.19
N ALA A 85 9.51 6.37 6.67
CA ALA A 85 10.93 6.45 6.32
C ALA A 85 11.51 7.84 6.60
N SER A 86 12.71 7.86 7.17
CA SER A 86 13.53 9.06 7.38
C SER A 86 14.72 9.08 6.41
N VAL A 87 15.08 10.26 5.90
CA VAL A 87 16.21 10.42 4.98
C VAL A 87 17.47 10.80 5.78
N PRO A 88 18.64 10.16 5.55
CA PRO A 88 19.89 10.63 6.13
C PRO A 88 20.31 11.97 5.50
N SER A 89 20.95 12.84 6.27
CA SER A 89 21.52 14.08 5.73
C SER A 89 22.77 13.78 4.88
N GLY A 90 22.89 14.44 3.74
CA GLY A 90 24.06 14.36 2.88
C GLY A 90 25.24 15.22 3.38
N ASP A 91 26.34 15.15 2.65
CA ASP A 91 27.44 16.12 2.69
C ASP A 91 27.64 16.61 1.25
N PRO A 92 27.37 17.90 0.92
CA PRO A 92 27.17 18.36 -0.45
C PRO A 92 28.46 18.51 -1.28
N THR A 93 29.45 17.64 -1.07
CA THR A 93 30.77 17.72 -1.73
C THR A 93 30.83 16.99 -3.08
N GLY A 94 29.85 16.15 -3.41
CA GLY A 94 29.83 15.38 -4.65
C GLY A 94 29.30 16.15 -5.86
N MET A 95 30.14 16.41 -6.87
CA MET A 95 29.73 17.08 -8.12
C MET A 95 28.68 16.31 -8.97
N HIS A 96 28.45 15.04 -8.66
CA HIS A 96 27.54 14.15 -9.41
C HIS A 96 26.45 13.55 -8.53
N GLU A 97 26.31 14.01 -7.28
CA GLU A 97 25.29 13.52 -6.36
C GLU A 97 23.94 14.18 -6.61
N ALA A 98 22.86 13.49 -6.24
CA ALA A 98 21.53 14.11 -6.22
C ALA A 98 21.49 15.17 -5.12
N ALA A 99 21.08 16.39 -5.47
CA ALA A 99 21.06 17.50 -4.54
C ALA A 99 19.94 17.36 -3.49
N GLU A 100 20.29 17.55 -2.22
CA GLU A 100 19.31 17.78 -1.14
C GLU A 100 18.83 19.24 -1.15
N LEU A 101 17.53 19.46 -0.94
CA LEU A 101 16.96 20.81 -0.82
C LEU A 101 17.04 21.26 0.65
N ARG A 102 17.59 22.46 0.87
CA ARG A 102 17.73 23.11 2.18
C ARG A 102 17.11 24.51 2.12
N ASP A 103 16.47 24.94 3.19
CA ASP A 103 15.72 26.21 3.22
C ASP A 103 16.66 27.44 3.16
N GLY A 104 17.81 27.40 3.85
CA GLY A 104 18.84 28.45 3.75
C GLY A 104 18.63 29.67 4.66
N ASP A 105 17.75 29.55 5.64
CA ASP A 105 17.36 30.60 6.60
C ASP A 105 18.32 30.72 7.80
#